data_AF-A0A8X6UYL8-F1
#
_entry.id   AF-A0A8X6UYL8-F1
#
_cell.length_a   1.000
_cell.length_b   1.000
_cell.length_c   1.000
_cell.angle_alpha   90.00
_cell.angle_beta   90.00
_cell.angle_gamma   90.00
#
_symmetry.space_group_name_H-M   'P 1'
#
loop_
_entity.id
_entity.type
_entity.pdbx_description
1 polymer ?
#
loop_
_entity_poly.entity_id
_entity_poly.type
_entity_poly.pdbx_seq_one_letter_code
_entity_poly.pdbx_strand_id
1 'polypeptide(L)'
;MDRRHRGTFNADIKIEDCNMKRVIFPTYLGVTLDSELRFTKHIEQTTIKALRKLNILRKLCGTTWGSRPRNLKNAYSSIIRPVLEYAAPIWAPASVSSKQKLDSIHHRASKIIIGAVSSTNNEKAEREWGLPPLECRRSLATVKFTNKLRCYKEDHISTRVFNEWTYTKRLKRSSTLQLDEDIRIQTNLEHSILNFMHEPPFPRRPPKETKITLNLLRPCSKKNDARILKQKGPETIEEISQVNFAVAYTDGSSDISLNKGGAGILFQLPNKERKMHKINTGLLASNFTSELLAIKEALILYSTPLELSGTTEGYEHNL
;
A
#
# COMPACT_ATOMS: atom_id res chain seq x y z
N MET A 1 -8.37 26.62 35.39
CA MET A 1 -6.98 26.31 34.99
C MET A 1 -6.40 25.37 36.03
N ASP A 2 -6.31 24.08 35.74
CA ASP A 2 -5.73 23.09 36.67
C ASP A 2 -4.61 22.34 35.93
N ARG A 3 -3.39 22.89 36.00
CA ARG A 3 -2.18 22.23 35.50
C ARG A 3 -1.75 21.20 36.55
N ARG A 4 -2.41 20.05 36.57
CA ARG A 4 -1.95 18.90 37.34
C ARG A 4 -0.50 18.62 36.96
N HIS A 5 0.40 18.82 37.92
CA HIS A 5 1.78 18.39 37.83
C HIS A 5 1.78 16.89 37.50
N ARG A 6 2.15 16.53 36.28
CA ARG A 6 2.44 15.14 35.95
C ARG A 6 3.77 14.81 36.60
N GLY A 7 3.73 14.24 37.80
CA GLY A 7 4.88 13.55 38.36
C GLY A 7 5.43 12.60 37.30
N THR A 8 6.73 12.70 37.03
CA THR A 8 7.42 11.72 36.18
C THR A 8 7.40 10.40 36.94
N PHE A 9 6.39 9.58 36.67
CA PHE A 9 6.35 8.20 37.17
C PHE A 9 7.54 7.47 36.55
N ASN A 10 8.61 7.29 37.32
CA ASN A 10 9.79 6.49 36.99
C ASN A 10 9.60 5.15 37.70
N ALA A 11 8.98 4.19 37.00
CA ALA A 11 9.04 2.80 37.41
C ALA A 11 10.18 2.13 36.65
N ASP A 12 11.14 1.59 37.40
CA ASP A 12 12.17 0.73 36.85
C ASP A 12 11.55 -0.64 36.59
N ILE A 13 11.33 -0.96 35.31
CA ILE A 13 10.75 -2.25 34.90
C ILE A 13 11.91 -3.20 34.63
N LYS A 14 11.92 -4.34 35.33
CA LYS A 14 12.83 -5.48 35.07
C LYS A 14 12.08 -6.60 34.36
N ILE A 15 12.69 -7.16 33.31
CA ILE A 15 12.27 -8.41 32.68
C ILE A 15 13.46 -9.35 32.73
N GLU A 16 13.32 -10.53 33.35
CA GLU A 16 14.39 -11.55 33.43
C GLU A 16 15.75 -10.93 33.84
N ASP A 17 15.73 -10.17 34.94
CA ASP A 17 16.87 -9.40 35.50
C ASP A 17 17.43 -8.26 34.65
N CYS A 18 16.87 -7.98 33.48
CA CYS A 18 17.26 -6.87 32.64
C CYS A 18 16.44 -5.61 32.94
N ASN A 19 17.10 -4.55 33.41
CA ASN A 19 16.48 -3.23 33.55
C ASN A 19 16.15 -2.65 32.17
N MET A 20 14.87 -2.40 31.91
CA MET A 20 14.43 -1.79 30.67
C MET A 20 14.63 -0.27 30.69
N LYS A 21 15.33 0.24 29.67
CA LYS A 21 15.47 1.69 29.48
C LYS A 21 14.15 2.28 29.00
N ARG A 22 13.64 3.27 29.73
CA ARG A 22 12.49 4.06 29.30
C ARG A 22 12.87 4.90 28.07
N VAL A 23 12.17 4.67 26.97
CA VAL A 23 12.28 5.49 25.76
C VAL A 23 11.09 6.43 25.69
N ILE A 24 11.34 7.75 25.68
CA ILE A 24 10.27 8.78 25.68
C ILE A 24 9.51 8.79 24.35
N PHE A 25 10.22 8.55 23.24
CA PHE A 25 9.68 8.52 21.88
C PHE A 25 10.02 7.21 21.19
N PRO A 26 9.38 6.07 21.56
CA PRO A 26 9.68 4.79 20.95
C PRO A 26 9.23 4.78 19.48
N THR A 27 10.03 4.15 18.61
CA THR A 27 9.65 3.93 17.22
C THR A 27 9.15 2.50 17.07
N TYR A 28 7.92 2.35 16.57
CA TYR A 28 7.31 1.07 16.27
C TYR A 28 6.81 1.06 14.83
N LEU A 29 7.22 0.06 14.05
CA LEU A 29 6.90 -0.04 12.62
C LEU A 29 7.11 1.30 11.87
N GLY A 30 8.23 1.98 12.13
CA GLY A 30 8.57 3.25 11.48
C GLY A 30 7.78 4.48 11.95
N VAL A 31 6.85 4.34 12.91
CA VAL A 31 6.10 5.45 13.51
C VAL A 31 6.69 5.79 14.88
N THR A 32 6.97 7.07 15.12
CA THR A 32 7.49 7.55 16.40
C THR A 32 6.33 7.96 17.28
N LEU A 33 6.14 7.24 18.39
CA LEU A 33 5.04 7.47 19.31
C LEU A 33 5.43 8.49 20.38
N ASP A 34 4.45 9.17 20.94
CA ASP A 34 4.60 9.96 22.16
C ASP A 34 3.48 9.57 23.14
N SER A 35 3.69 9.86 24.43
CA SER A 35 2.78 9.45 25.51
C SER A 35 1.36 10.03 25.41
N GLU A 36 1.18 11.06 24.59
CA GLU A 36 -0.10 11.74 24.36
C GLU A 36 -0.65 11.51 22.95
N LEU A 37 0.02 10.69 22.15
CA LEU A 37 -0.29 10.40 20.75
C LEU A 37 -0.51 11.69 19.92
N ARG A 38 0.34 12.72 20.13
CA ARG A 38 0.33 13.96 19.32
C ARG A 38 0.97 13.77 17.95
N PHE A 39 1.88 12.82 17.83
CA PHE A 39 2.70 12.53 16.66
C PHE A 39 3.55 13.71 16.17
N THR A 40 3.72 14.77 16.97
CA THR A 40 4.51 15.95 16.59
C THR A 40 5.94 15.58 16.24
N LYS A 41 6.58 14.72 17.06
CA LYS A 41 7.95 14.26 16.81
C LYS A 41 8.06 13.42 15.54
N HIS A 42 7.09 12.54 15.30
CA HIS A 42 7.02 11.76 14.06
C HIS A 42 6.93 12.67 12.85
N ILE A 43 6.00 13.62 12.86
CA ILE A 43 5.78 14.56 11.76
C ILE A 43 7.02 15.43 11.50
N GLU A 44 7.72 15.88 12.54
CA GLU A 44 8.98 16.62 12.39
C GLU A 44 10.07 15.78 11.72
N GLN A 45 10.26 14.53 12.16
CA GLN A 45 11.20 13.61 11.54
C GLN A 45 10.84 13.33 10.07
N THR A 46 9.56 13.12 9.78
CA THR A 46 9.04 12.93 8.42
C THR A 46 9.24 14.17 7.56
N THR A 47 9.01 15.37 8.09
CA THR A 47 9.25 16.66 7.43
C THR A 47 10.72 16.79 7.03
N ILE A 48 11.67 16.50 7.93
CA ILE A 48 13.11 16.55 7.65
C ILE A 48 13.49 15.55 6.55
N LYS A 49 12.98 14.31 6.63
CA LYS A 49 13.23 13.28 5.60
C LYS A 49 12.70 13.71 4.23
N ALA A 50 11.48 14.26 4.19
CA ALA A 50 10.85 14.70 2.95
C ALA A 50 11.53 15.95 2.37
N LEU A 51 11.99 16.90 3.19
CA LEU A 51 12.79 18.06 2.74
C LEU A 51 14.11 17.64 2.08
N ARG A 52 14.81 16.64 2.63
CA ARG A 52 16.02 16.10 2.00
C ARG A 52 15.73 15.56 0.60
N LYS A 53 14.61 14.86 0.41
CA LYS A 53 14.18 14.33 -0.88
C LYS A 53 13.68 15.43 -1.83
N LEU A 54 13.02 16.46 -1.30
CA LEU A 54 12.63 17.65 -2.07
C LEU A 54 13.85 18.36 -2.66
N ASN A 55 14.96 18.42 -1.93
CA ASN A 55 16.20 19.00 -2.45
C ASN A 55 16.79 18.20 -3.63
N ILE A 56 16.57 16.87 -3.66
CA ILE A 56 16.93 16.07 -4.85
C ILE A 56 16.05 16.49 -6.03
N LEU A 57 14.74 16.62 -5.82
CA LEU A 57 13.83 17.07 -6.86
C LEU A 57 14.23 18.45 -7.42
N ARG A 58 14.61 19.39 -6.55
CA ARG A 58 15.14 20.71 -6.95
C ARG A 58 16.40 20.61 -7.81
N LYS A 59 17.29 19.65 -7.53
CA LYS A 59 18.51 19.46 -8.33
C LYS A 59 18.24 18.85 -9.71
N LEU A 60 17.07 18.24 -9.93
CA LEU A 60 16.67 17.65 -11.21
C LEU A 60 15.99 18.66 -12.15
N CYS A 61 15.82 19.92 -11.71
CA CYS A 61 15.18 20.97 -12.49
C CYS A 61 15.92 22.31 -12.31
N GLY A 62 16.08 23.06 -13.39
CA GLY A 62 16.59 24.42 -13.43
C GLY A 62 15.74 25.28 -14.36
N THR A 63 16.12 26.54 -14.54
CA THR A 63 15.41 27.50 -15.39
C THR A 63 15.66 27.29 -16.89
N THR A 64 16.87 26.86 -17.26
CA THR A 64 17.30 26.65 -18.66
C THR A 64 17.56 25.19 -19.01
N TRP A 65 17.54 24.31 -18.01
CA TRP A 65 17.83 22.88 -18.13
C TRP A 65 17.00 22.13 -17.10
N GLY A 66 16.69 20.86 -17.35
CA GLY A 66 15.99 20.05 -16.36
C GLY A 66 15.15 18.94 -16.95
N SER A 67 14.63 18.12 -16.05
CA SER A 67 13.74 17.04 -16.41
C SER A 67 12.34 17.56 -16.74
N ARG A 68 11.67 16.91 -17.71
CA ARG A 68 10.28 17.23 -18.06
C ARG A 68 9.36 17.11 -16.83
N PRO A 69 8.30 17.94 -16.71
CA PRO A 69 7.36 17.90 -15.57
C PRO A 69 6.79 16.52 -15.27
N ARG A 70 6.52 15.70 -16.30
CA ARG A 70 6.06 14.30 -16.15
C ARG A 70 7.04 13.42 -15.37
N ASN A 71 8.33 13.57 -15.63
CA ASN A 71 9.36 12.80 -14.95
C ASN A 71 9.56 13.28 -13.51
N LEU A 72 9.48 14.60 -13.28
CA LEU A 72 9.51 15.17 -11.93
C LEU A 72 8.28 14.74 -11.11
N LYS A 73 7.11 14.63 -11.75
CA LYS A 73 5.89 14.05 -11.15
C LYS A 73 6.10 12.60 -10.72
N ASN A 74 6.72 11.79 -11.58
CA ASN A 74 7.05 10.41 -11.26
C ASN A 74 8.04 10.36 -10.09
N ALA A 75 9.10 11.17 -10.12
CA ALA A 75 10.07 11.26 -9.03
C ALA A 75 9.39 11.63 -7.70
N TYR A 76 8.56 12.67 -7.66
CA TYR A 76 7.79 13.04 -6.48
C TYR A 76 6.91 11.88 -5.98
N SER A 77 6.15 11.28 -6.90
CA SER A 77 5.21 10.19 -6.60
C SER A 77 5.90 8.96 -6.03
N SER A 78 7.12 8.68 -6.46
CA SER A 78 7.88 7.49 -6.07
C SER A 78 8.76 7.73 -4.84
N ILE A 79 9.27 8.94 -4.60
CA ILE A 79 10.26 9.17 -3.54
C ILE A 79 9.77 10.07 -2.40
N ILE A 80 8.99 11.11 -2.69
CA ILE A 80 8.55 12.10 -1.69
C ILE A 80 7.19 11.72 -1.11
N ARG A 81 6.20 11.48 -1.98
CA ARG A 81 4.83 11.18 -1.56
C ARG A 81 4.73 9.99 -0.59
N PRO A 82 5.44 8.86 -0.79
CA PRO A 82 5.38 7.75 0.15
C PRO A 82 5.89 8.11 1.54
N VAL A 83 6.84 9.05 1.66
CA VAL A 83 7.32 9.54 2.96
C VAL A 83 6.27 10.40 3.65
N LEU A 84 5.58 11.27 2.90
CA LEU A 84 4.55 12.16 3.44
C LEU A 84 3.28 11.39 3.88
N GLU A 85 2.97 10.26 3.23
CA GLU A 85 1.74 9.49 3.44
C GLU A 85 1.93 8.24 4.30
N TYR A 86 3.17 7.86 4.63
CA TYR A 86 3.45 6.65 5.40
C TYR A 86 2.72 6.68 6.74
N ALA A 87 1.97 5.63 7.04
CA ALA A 87 1.18 5.50 8.27
C ALA A 87 0.18 6.64 8.52
N ALA A 88 -0.28 7.34 7.46
CA ALA A 88 -1.22 8.47 7.58
C ALA A 88 -2.41 8.23 8.51
N PRO A 89 -3.12 7.08 8.46
CA PRO A 89 -4.26 6.84 9.36
C PRO A 89 -3.89 6.92 10.85
N ILE A 90 -2.65 6.61 11.23
CA ILE A 90 -2.20 6.62 12.62
C ILE A 90 -2.01 8.06 13.12
N TRP A 91 -1.35 8.92 12.34
CA TRP A 91 -1.02 10.29 12.76
C TRP A 91 -1.96 11.37 12.19
N ALA A 92 -2.90 11.03 11.30
CA ALA A 92 -3.88 11.97 10.75
C ALA A 92 -4.72 12.72 11.82
N PRO A 93 -4.98 12.15 13.02
CA PRO A 93 -5.60 12.89 14.12
C PRO A 93 -4.71 13.93 14.80
N ALA A 94 -3.43 14.06 14.41
CA ALA A 94 -2.54 15.10 14.89
C ALA A 94 -3.08 16.51 14.59
N SER A 95 -2.51 17.52 15.26
CA SER A 95 -2.95 18.91 15.10
C SER A 95 -2.84 19.39 13.65
N VAL A 96 -3.75 20.29 13.26
CA VAL A 96 -3.71 20.97 11.95
C VAL A 96 -2.35 21.59 11.68
N SER A 97 -1.78 22.29 12.67
CA SER A 97 -0.45 22.90 12.58
C SER A 97 0.68 21.89 12.32
N SER A 98 0.58 20.66 12.84
CA SER A 98 1.56 19.62 12.56
C SER A 98 1.40 19.12 11.13
N LYS A 99 0.16 18.83 10.72
CA LYS A 99 -0.18 18.37 9.36
C LYS A 99 0.24 19.36 8.27
N GLN A 100 0.06 20.66 8.50
CA GLN A 100 0.47 21.74 7.60
C GLN A 100 1.97 21.76 7.30
N LYS A 101 2.83 21.23 8.20
CA LYS A 101 4.27 21.09 7.92
C LYS A 101 4.52 20.14 6.73
N LEU A 102 3.74 19.07 6.63
CA LEU A 102 3.81 18.12 5.51
C LEU A 102 3.18 18.71 4.25
N ASP A 103 2.05 19.40 4.40
CA ASP A 103 1.34 20.04 3.28
C ASP A 103 2.22 21.12 2.62
N SER A 104 2.99 21.87 3.42
CA SER A 104 3.98 22.83 2.92
C SER A 104 5.03 22.20 2.00
N ILE A 105 5.49 20.97 2.29
CA ILE A 105 6.44 20.26 1.43
C ILE A 105 5.77 19.84 0.13
N HIS A 106 4.52 19.36 0.20
CA HIS A 106 3.73 19.02 -0.98
C HIS A 106 3.57 20.24 -1.89
N HIS A 107 3.13 21.39 -1.36
CA HIS A 107 2.98 22.63 -2.14
C HIS A 107 4.30 23.10 -2.76
N ARG A 108 5.42 23.02 -2.02
CA ARG A 108 6.75 23.35 -2.56
C ARG A 108 7.10 22.42 -3.72
N ALA A 109 6.82 21.12 -3.60
CA ALA A 109 7.05 20.16 -4.68
C ALA A 109 6.20 20.49 -5.90
N SER A 110 4.91 20.80 -5.72
CA SER A 110 4.01 21.18 -6.82
C SER A 110 4.60 22.33 -7.63
N LYS A 111 5.01 23.42 -6.97
CA LYS A 111 5.61 24.60 -7.64
C LYS A 111 6.90 24.27 -8.38
N ILE A 112 7.78 23.46 -7.78
CA ILE A 112 9.01 23.00 -8.42
C ILE A 112 8.71 22.24 -9.73
N ILE A 113 7.70 21.37 -9.70
CA ILE A 113 7.42 20.47 -10.83
C ILE A 113 6.82 21.21 -12.03
N ILE A 114 5.98 22.20 -11.78
CA ILE A 114 5.41 23.05 -12.84
C ILE A 114 6.32 24.24 -13.20
N GLY A 115 7.45 24.41 -12.51
CA GLY A 115 8.37 25.54 -12.72
C GLY A 115 7.83 26.89 -12.24
N ALA A 116 6.88 26.92 -11.29
CA ALA A 116 6.33 28.16 -10.76
C ALA A 116 7.22 28.80 -9.70
N VAL A 117 7.08 30.13 -9.58
CA VAL A 117 7.71 30.90 -8.50
C VAL A 117 7.09 30.56 -7.13
N SER A 118 7.82 30.83 -6.04
CA SER A 118 7.38 30.48 -4.69
C SER A 118 6.10 31.19 -4.24
N SER A 119 5.80 32.36 -4.82
CA SER A 119 4.60 33.17 -4.54
C SER A 119 3.34 32.66 -5.25
N THR A 120 3.45 31.72 -6.20
CA THR A 120 2.29 31.15 -6.87
C THR A 120 1.31 30.53 -5.86
N ASN A 121 0.02 30.76 -6.04
CA ASN A 121 -1.02 30.19 -5.18
C ASN A 121 -0.93 28.65 -5.16
N ASN A 122 -1.02 28.05 -3.97
CA ASN A 122 -0.82 26.61 -3.77
C ASN A 122 -1.87 25.76 -4.51
N GLU A 123 -3.15 26.13 -4.43
CA GLU A 123 -4.25 25.40 -5.07
C GLU A 123 -4.12 25.46 -6.60
N LYS A 124 -3.75 26.62 -7.16
CA LYS A 124 -3.51 26.76 -8.59
C LYS A 124 -2.35 25.86 -9.04
N ALA A 125 -1.26 25.80 -8.28
CA ALA A 125 -0.12 24.95 -8.58
C ALA A 125 -0.46 23.45 -8.52
N GLU A 126 -1.30 23.04 -7.56
CA GLU A 126 -1.78 21.65 -7.45
C GLU A 126 -2.71 21.27 -8.60
N ARG A 127 -3.62 22.18 -8.97
CA ARG A 127 -4.57 21.98 -10.07
C ARG A 127 -3.85 21.84 -11.41
N GLU A 128 -2.91 22.74 -11.70
CA GLU A 128 -2.10 22.70 -12.93
C GLU A 128 -1.32 21.38 -13.05
N TRP A 129 -0.80 20.88 -11.93
CA TRP A 129 -0.06 19.63 -11.90
C TRP A 129 -0.97 18.37 -11.96
N GLY A 130 -2.25 18.53 -11.67
CA GLY A 130 -3.22 17.45 -11.55
C GLY A 130 -2.89 16.51 -10.39
N LEU A 131 -2.63 17.06 -9.20
CA LEU A 131 -2.56 16.27 -7.97
C LEU A 131 -3.57 16.75 -6.93
N PRO A 132 -4.26 15.82 -6.25
CA PRO A 132 -5.17 16.19 -5.18
C PRO A 132 -4.37 16.69 -3.98
N PRO A 133 -4.92 17.64 -3.20
CA PRO A 133 -4.31 18.11 -1.97
C PRO A 133 -3.91 16.97 -1.05
N LEU A 134 -2.77 17.11 -0.37
CA LEU A 134 -2.27 16.08 0.54
C LEU A 134 -3.30 15.76 1.64
N GLU A 135 -4.07 16.75 2.07
CA GLU A 135 -5.19 16.57 3.00
C GLU A 135 -6.24 15.58 2.48
N CYS A 136 -6.76 15.78 1.26
CA CYS A 136 -7.73 14.86 0.65
C CYS A 136 -7.18 13.43 0.58
N ARG A 137 -5.89 13.28 0.29
CA ARG A 137 -5.21 11.97 0.26
C ARG A 137 -5.11 11.33 1.63
N ARG A 138 -4.82 12.11 2.68
CA ARG A 138 -4.85 11.62 4.07
C ARG A 138 -6.26 11.18 4.47
N SER A 139 -7.28 11.96 4.15
CA SER A 139 -8.68 11.61 4.41
C SER A 139 -9.07 10.32 3.71
N LEU A 140 -8.73 10.16 2.44
CA LEU A 140 -8.94 8.91 1.69
C LEU A 140 -8.22 7.72 2.34
N ALA A 141 -6.97 7.91 2.80
CA ALA A 141 -6.23 6.86 3.49
C ALA A 141 -6.89 6.45 4.82
N THR A 142 -7.42 7.41 5.57
CA THR A 142 -8.18 7.17 6.81
C THR A 142 -9.43 6.33 6.55
N VAL A 143 -10.25 6.73 5.57
CA VAL A 143 -11.49 6.00 5.21
C VAL A 143 -11.17 4.60 4.69
N LYS A 144 -10.14 4.44 3.86
CA LYS A 144 -9.69 3.11 3.39
C LYS A 144 -9.24 2.22 4.55
N PHE A 145 -8.55 2.79 5.52
CA PHE A 145 -8.09 2.08 6.70
C PHE A 145 -9.28 1.60 7.55
N THR A 146 -10.26 2.45 7.85
CA THR A 146 -11.43 2.06 8.64
C THR A 146 -12.34 1.09 7.90
N ASN A 147 -12.55 1.25 6.60
CA ASN A 147 -13.25 0.26 5.78
C ASN A 147 -12.58 -1.11 5.89
N LYS A 148 -11.23 -1.17 5.79
CA LYS A 148 -10.50 -2.43 5.93
C LYS A 148 -10.71 -3.09 7.31
N LEU A 149 -10.77 -2.28 8.38
CA LEU A 149 -11.03 -2.80 9.72
C LEU A 149 -12.42 -3.44 9.85
N ARG A 150 -13.44 -2.85 9.20
CA ARG A 150 -14.82 -3.37 9.21
C ARG A 150 -14.96 -4.68 8.45
N CYS A 151 -14.10 -4.92 7.45
CA CYS A 151 -14.17 -6.14 6.67
C CYS A 151 -13.69 -7.35 7.47
N TYR A 152 -12.68 -7.20 8.34
CA TYR A 152 -12.14 -8.34 9.10
C TYR A 152 -13.21 -9.11 9.89
N LYS A 153 -13.03 -10.43 9.97
CA LYS A 153 -13.89 -11.32 10.77
C LYS A 153 -14.09 -10.80 12.19
N GLU A 154 -15.26 -11.04 12.78
CA GLU A 154 -15.64 -10.50 14.10
C GLU A 154 -14.69 -10.91 15.22
N ASP A 155 -14.08 -12.10 15.13
CA ASP A 155 -13.10 -12.62 16.08
C ASP A 155 -11.73 -11.94 16.00
N HIS A 156 -11.46 -11.19 14.92
CA HIS A 156 -10.19 -10.50 14.72
C HIS A 156 -10.03 -9.35 15.73
N ILE A 157 -8.83 -9.27 16.35
CA ILE A 157 -8.56 -8.29 17.43
C ILE A 157 -8.83 -6.84 16.99
N SER A 158 -8.53 -6.50 15.73
CA SER A 158 -8.77 -5.15 15.23
C SER A 158 -10.25 -4.84 15.03
N THR A 159 -11.08 -5.83 14.68
CA THR A 159 -12.54 -5.67 14.56
C THR A 159 -13.16 -5.48 15.93
N ARG A 160 -12.74 -6.28 16.92
CA ARG A 160 -13.16 -6.12 18.31
C ARG A 160 -12.85 -4.73 18.85
N VAL A 161 -11.59 -4.28 18.71
CA VAL A 161 -11.17 -2.92 19.13
C VAL A 161 -11.94 -1.83 18.39
N PHE A 162 -12.26 -2.04 17.11
CA PHE A 162 -13.04 -1.11 16.30
C PHE A 162 -14.50 -1.03 16.78
N ASN A 163 -15.15 -2.17 17.03
CA ASN A 163 -16.55 -2.26 17.46
C ASN A 163 -16.76 -1.80 18.91
N GLU A 164 -15.79 -2.07 19.79
CA GLU A 164 -15.80 -1.62 21.19
C GLU A 164 -15.33 -0.17 21.35
N TRP A 165 -14.93 0.49 20.26
CA TRP A 165 -14.46 1.87 20.34
C TRP A 165 -15.58 2.81 20.79
N THR A 166 -15.26 3.66 21.77
CA THR A 166 -16.16 4.71 22.23
C THR A 166 -15.47 6.07 22.24
N TYR A 167 -16.29 7.12 22.29
CA TYR A 167 -15.81 8.50 22.41
C TYR A 167 -15.16 8.81 23.78
N THR A 168 -15.13 7.86 24.73
CA THR A 168 -14.53 8.08 26.04
C THR A 168 -13.00 8.09 25.93
N LYS A 169 -12.39 9.26 26.14
CA LYS A 169 -10.95 9.39 25.98
C LYS A 169 -10.30 9.93 27.24
N ARG A 170 -9.47 9.09 27.87
CA ARG A 170 -8.46 9.52 28.85
C ARG A 170 -7.60 10.67 28.29
N LEU A 171 -7.34 10.66 26.97
CA LEU A 171 -6.65 11.73 26.24
C LEU A 171 -7.65 12.59 25.47
N LYS A 172 -7.69 13.90 25.71
CA LYS A 172 -8.54 14.84 24.93
C LYS A 172 -7.98 15.06 23.51
N ARG A 173 -8.04 14.02 22.66
CA ARG A 173 -7.50 14.00 21.29
C ARG A 173 -8.44 13.28 20.34
N SER A 174 -8.53 13.74 19.09
CA SER A 174 -9.23 13.01 18.04
C SER A 174 -8.53 11.66 17.81
N SER A 175 -9.31 10.64 17.46
CA SER A 175 -8.82 9.32 17.06
C SER A 175 -9.00 9.16 15.56
N THR A 176 -8.37 8.16 14.96
CA THR A 176 -8.56 7.82 13.54
C THR A 176 -10.01 7.52 13.22
N LEU A 177 -10.73 6.86 14.14
CA LEU A 177 -12.13 6.51 13.95
C LEU A 177 -13.06 7.72 14.02
N GLN A 178 -12.80 8.65 14.96
CA GLN A 178 -13.51 9.93 14.98
C GLN A 178 -13.23 10.73 13.70
N LEU A 179 -11.98 10.75 13.24
CA LEU A 179 -11.64 11.44 12.00
C LEU A 179 -12.37 10.84 10.78
N ASP A 180 -12.54 9.51 10.73
CA ASP A 180 -13.35 8.84 9.70
C ASP A 180 -14.83 9.27 9.75
N GLU A 181 -15.43 9.30 10.95
CA GLU A 181 -16.80 9.80 11.15
C GLU A 181 -16.93 11.25 10.67
N ASP A 182 -16.01 12.13 11.09
CA ASP A 182 -15.99 13.54 10.69
C ASP A 182 -15.90 13.68 9.16
N ILE A 183 -15.02 12.90 8.50
CA ILE A 183 -14.88 12.89 7.03
C ILE A 183 -16.20 12.45 6.39
N ARG A 184 -16.80 11.36 6.86
CA ARG A 184 -18.04 10.82 6.28
C ARG A 184 -19.19 11.78 6.38
N ILE A 185 -19.34 12.45 7.52
CA ILE A 185 -20.36 13.48 7.73
C ILE A 185 -20.11 14.65 6.76
N GLN A 186 -18.87 15.13 6.66
CA GLN A 186 -18.52 16.25 5.77
C GLN A 186 -18.74 15.94 4.28
N THR A 187 -18.50 14.69 3.87
CA THR A 187 -18.60 14.28 2.46
C THR A 187 -19.90 13.56 2.11
N ASN A 188 -20.83 13.43 3.07
CA ASN A 188 -22.03 12.59 2.94
C ASN A 188 -21.72 11.16 2.43
N LEU A 189 -20.66 10.55 2.97
CA LEU A 189 -20.17 9.24 2.53
C LEU A 189 -20.74 8.13 3.41
N GLU A 190 -21.55 7.27 2.81
CA GLU A 190 -22.11 6.10 3.50
C GLU A 190 -21.05 5.08 3.90
N HIS A 191 -21.39 4.30 4.92
CA HIS A 191 -20.61 3.17 5.37
C HIS A 191 -20.70 2.04 4.34
N SER A 192 -19.69 1.94 3.47
CA SER A 192 -19.58 0.82 2.55
C SER A 192 -19.31 -0.47 3.32
N ILE A 193 -20.23 -1.44 3.24
CA ILE A 193 -19.97 -2.82 3.63
C ILE A 193 -19.25 -3.46 2.44
N LEU A 194 -17.92 -3.49 2.50
CA LEU A 194 -17.13 -4.19 1.50
C LEU A 194 -17.01 -5.66 1.94
N ASN A 195 -17.62 -6.56 1.18
CA ASN A 195 -17.40 -8.00 1.34
C ASN A 195 -16.02 -8.33 0.78
N PHE A 196 -15.01 -8.40 1.65
CA PHE A 196 -13.71 -8.94 1.25
C PHE A 196 -13.75 -10.46 1.32
N MET A 197 -13.15 -11.11 0.33
CA MET A 197 -12.77 -12.52 0.48
C MET A 197 -11.69 -12.63 1.55
N HIS A 198 -12.08 -12.96 2.78
CA HIS A 198 -11.16 -13.22 3.89
C HIS A 198 -10.46 -14.56 3.79
N GLU A 199 -11.02 -15.47 3.00
CA GLU A 199 -10.47 -16.78 2.79
C GLU A 199 -9.63 -16.75 1.52
N PRO A 200 -8.35 -17.18 1.58
CA PRO A 200 -7.62 -17.42 0.36
C PRO A 200 -8.46 -18.39 -0.50
N PRO A 201 -8.51 -18.24 -1.83
CA PRO A 201 -9.28 -19.14 -2.71
C PRO A 201 -8.77 -20.58 -2.70
N PHE A 202 -7.79 -20.90 -1.86
CA PHE A 202 -7.15 -22.20 -1.70
C PHE A 202 -7.20 -22.65 -0.25
N PRO A 203 -7.22 -23.98 0.00
CA PRO A 203 -7.08 -24.53 1.33
C PRO A 203 -5.82 -23.97 2.01
N ARG A 204 -5.91 -23.74 3.33
CA ARG A 204 -4.79 -23.20 4.15
C ARG A 204 -3.50 -24.04 4.08
N ARG A 205 -3.59 -25.25 3.53
CA ARG A 205 -2.45 -26.13 3.27
C ARG A 205 -2.46 -26.51 1.78
N PRO A 206 -1.35 -26.34 1.07
CA PRO A 206 -1.22 -26.87 -0.28
C PRO A 206 -1.28 -28.42 -0.23
N PRO A 207 -1.55 -29.09 -1.36
CA PRO A 207 -1.44 -30.55 -1.47
C PRO A 207 -0.13 -31.08 -0.86
N LYS A 208 -0.16 -32.30 -0.29
CA LYS A 208 0.97 -32.87 0.47
C LYS A 208 2.30 -32.92 -0.31
N GLU A 209 2.26 -32.87 -1.64
CA GLU A 209 3.43 -32.96 -2.53
C GLU A 209 3.84 -31.62 -3.17
N THR A 210 3.25 -30.50 -2.74
CA THR A 210 3.58 -29.19 -3.31
C THR A 210 4.98 -28.75 -2.90
N LYS A 211 5.87 -28.60 -3.90
CA LYS A 211 7.19 -28.00 -3.73
C LYS A 211 7.13 -26.51 -4.07
N ILE A 212 7.38 -25.65 -3.08
CA ILE A 212 7.45 -24.20 -3.26
C ILE A 212 8.92 -23.79 -3.33
N THR A 213 9.33 -23.26 -4.48
CA THR A 213 10.70 -22.79 -4.71
C THR A 213 10.71 -21.26 -4.80
N LEU A 214 11.28 -20.58 -3.80
CA LEU A 214 11.38 -19.11 -3.76
C LEU A 214 12.75 -18.59 -4.22
N ASN A 215 13.69 -19.50 -4.47
CA ASN A 215 15.07 -19.17 -4.82
C ASN A 215 15.36 -19.58 -6.26
N LEU A 216 16.26 -18.85 -6.91
CA LEU A 216 16.89 -19.32 -8.13
C LEU A 216 17.75 -20.56 -7.82
N LEU A 217 17.74 -21.55 -8.71
CA LEU A 217 18.62 -22.72 -8.56
C LEU A 217 20.10 -22.34 -8.55
N ARG A 218 20.44 -21.25 -9.25
CA ARG A 218 21.80 -20.71 -9.32
C ARG A 218 21.81 -19.26 -8.83
N PRO A 219 22.52 -18.94 -7.73
CA PRO A 219 22.50 -17.59 -7.16
C PRO A 219 23.03 -16.54 -8.15
N CYS A 220 22.53 -15.31 -8.05
CA CYS A 220 23.03 -14.15 -8.78
C CYS A 220 23.00 -12.89 -7.93
N SER A 221 23.87 -11.95 -8.27
CA SER A 221 23.92 -10.62 -7.67
C SER A 221 23.20 -9.61 -8.56
N LYS A 222 22.57 -8.61 -7.95
CA LYS A 222 22.02 -7.44 -8.67
C LYS A 222 23.09 -6.64 -9.44
N LYS A 223 24.38 -6.91 -9.18
CA LYS A 223 25.53 -6.33 -9.90
C LYS A 223 25.87 -7.05 -11.21
N ASN A 224 25.30 -8.24 -11.47
CA ASN A 224 25.53 -8.95 -12.72
C ASN A 224 24.89 -8.23 -13.91
N ASP A 225 25.34 -8.58 -15.12
CA ASP A 225 24.80 -8.03 -16.37
C ASP A 225 23.29 -8.27 -16.48
N ALA A 226 22.56 -7.27 -16.99
CA ALA A 226 21.10 -7.30 -17.08
C ALA A 226 20.58 -8.44 -17.99
N ARG A 227 21.33 -8.82 -19.03
CA ARG A 227 20.97 -9.94 -19.93
C ARG A 227 21.06 -11.27 -19.18
N ILE A 228 22.13 -11.46 -18.40
CA ILE A 228 22.32 -12.65 -17.56
C ILE A 228 21.19 -12.74 -16.52
N LEU A 229 20.85 -11.63 -15.87
CA LEU A 229 19.75 -11.59 -14.90
C LEU A 229 18.39 -11.95 -15.54
N LYS A 230 18.14 -11.49 -16.77
CA LYS A 230 16.91 -11.79 -17.51
C LYS A 230 16.80 -13.26 -17.92
N GLN A 231 17.93 -13.92 -18.18
CA GLN A 231 17.97 -15.32 -18.64
C GLN A 231 17.84 -16.34 -17.49
N LYS A 232 18.34 -16.00 -16.29
CA LYS A 232 18.34 -16.91 -15.13
C LYS A 232 16.95 -17.36 -14.68
N GLY A 233 15.94 -16.50 -14.81
CA GLY A 233 14.55 -16.84 -14.47
C GLY A 233 14.01 -17.97 -15.34
N PRO A 234 13.97 -17.80 -16.68
CA PRO A 234 13.62 -18.85 -17.63
C PRO A 234 14.41 -20.16 -17.44
N GLU A 235 15.73 -20.09 -17.28
CA GLU A 235 16.56 -21.29 -17.05
C GLU A 235 16.15 -22.06 -15.78
N THR A 236 15.87 -21.32 -14.70
CA THR A 236 15.40 -21.93 -13.44
C THR A 236 14.05 -22.62 -13.64
N ILE A 237 13.15 -22.00 -14.42
CA ILE A 237 11.82 -22.57 -14.69
C ILE A 237 11.97 -23.83 -15.54
N GLU A 238 12.78 -23.81 -16.60
CA GLU A 238 13.02 -24.97 -17.46
C GLU A 238 13.67 -26.13 -16.69
N GLU A 239 14.64 -25.87 -15.82
CA GLU A 239 15.32 -26.91 -15.05
C GLU A 239 14.40 -27.54 -13.97
N ILE A 240 13.45 -26.77 -13.42
CA ILE A 240 12.42 -27.29 -12.52
C ILE A 240 11.31 -28.03 -13.29
N SER A 241 10.99 -27.56 -14.50
CA SER A 241 9.94 -28.11 -15.35
C SER A 241 10.44 -29.35 -16.08
N GLN A 242 10.11 -30.54 -15.58
CA GLN A 242 10.47 -31.79 -16.25
C GLN A 242 9.73 -31.92 -17.60
N VAL A 243 10.21 -32.83 -18.47
CA VAL A 243 9.79 -32.98 -19.88
C VAL A 243 8.26 -33.08 -20.08
N ASN A 244 7.50 -33.56 -19.10
CA ASN A 244 6.04 -33.75 -19.18
C ASN A 244 5.21 -32.78 -18.33
N PHE A 245 5.78 -31.65 -17.91
CA PHE A 245 5.05 -30.65 -17.11
C PHE A 245 4.34 -29.63 -17.99
N ALA A 246 3.11 -29.27 -17.62
CA ALA A 246 2.49 -28.05 -18.08
C ALA A 246 2.97 -26.88 -17.20
N VAL A 247 3.42 -25.80 -17.81
CA VAL A 247 3.88 -24.60 -17.11
C VAL A 247 2.84 -23.51 -17.25
N ALA A 248 2.34 -22.98 -16.13
CA ALA A 248 1.40 -21.87 -16.11
C ALA A 248 2.10 -20.60 -15.59
N TYR A 249 2.10 -19.55 -16.40
CA TYR A 249 2.51 -18.21 -15.99
C TYR A 249 1.27 -17.39 -15.68
N THR A 250 1.21 -16.80 -14.49
CA THR A 250 0.04 -16.03 -14.03
C THR A 250 0.46 -14.60 -13.68
N ASP A 251 -0.37 -13.63 -14.04
CA ASP A 251 -0.20 -12.23 -13.64
C ASP A 251 -1.56 -11.59 -13.37
N GLY A 252 -1.60 -10.64 -12.45
CA GLY A 252 -2.82 -9.98 -11.99
C GLY A 252 -2.61 -8.49 -11.79
N SER A 253 -3.52 -7.69 -12.33
CA SER A 253 -3.46 -6.23 -12.23
C SER A 253 -4.83 -5.65 -11.92
N SER A 254 -4.85 -4.68 -11.02
CA SER A 254 -6.02 -3.85 -10.75
C SER A 254 -5.68 -2.39 -10.97
N ASP A 255 -6.53 -1.70 -11.74
CA ASP A 255 -6.52 -0.26 -11.83
C ASP A 255 -7.63 0.31 -10.95
N ILE A 256 -7.22 0.76 -9.76
CA ILE A 256 -8.11 1.38 -8.77
C ILE A 256 -8.75 2.67 -9.32
N SER A 257 -8.12 3.35 -10.28
CA SER A 257 -8.67 4.58 -10.85
C SER A 257 -9.78 4.32 -11.88
N LEU A 258 -9.74 3.15 -12.52
CA LEU A 258 -10.73 2.73 -13.51
C LEU A 258 -11.76 1.74 -12.96
N ASN A 259 -11.65 1.34 -11.68
CA ASN A 259 -12.41 0.25 -11.07
C ASN A 259 -12.43 -0.99 -11.97
N LYS A 260 -11.25 -1.43 -12.43
CA LYS A 260 -11.11 -2.60 -13.30
C LYS A 260 -9.95 -3.45 -12.86
N GLY A 261 -10.23 -4.71 -12.55
CA GLY A 261 -9.22 -5.74 -12.36
C GLY A 261 -9.19 -6.75 -13.50
N GLY A 262 -8.00 -7.23 -13.82
CA GLY A 262 -7.78 -8.26 -14.82
C GLY A 262 -6.70 -9.23 -14.38
N ALA A 263 -6.85 -10.47 -14.80
CA ALA A 263 -5.86 -11.52 -14.62
C ALA A 263 -5.55 -12.18 -15.96
N GLY A 264 -4.30 -12.59 -16.13
CA GLY A 264 -3.80 -13.28 -17.31
C GLY A 264 -3.13 -14.58 -16.93
N ILE A 265 -3.39 -15.62 -17.73
CA ILE A 265 -2.74 -16.93 -17.62
C ILE A 265 -2.17 -17.28 -18.99
N LEU A 266 -0.92 -17.73 -19.00
CA LEU A 266 -0.28 -18.33 -20.16
C LEU A 266 0.15 -19.75 -19.79
N PHE A 267 -0.50 -20.74 -20.39
CA PHE A 267 -0.05 -22.13 -20.35
C PHE A 267 0.95 -22.40 -21.45
N GLN A 268 1.98 -23.16 -21.11
CA GLN A 268 2.88 -23.83 -22.03
C GLN A 268 2.79 -25.33 -21.74
N LEU A 269 2.17 -26.05 -22.67
CA LEU A 269 1.97 -27.50 -22.58
C LEU A 269 3.26 -28.26 -22.97
N PRO A 270 3.38 -29.56 -22.64
CA PRO A 270 4.57 -30.37 -23.01
C PRO A 270 4.87 -30.39 -24.52
N ASN A 271 3.84 -30.30 -25.36
CA ASN A 271 3.95 -30.20 -26.82
C ASN A 271 4.42 -28.80 -27.30
N LYS A 272 4.81 -27.90 -26.39
CA LYS A 272 5.17 -26.49 -26.62
C LYS A 272 4.04 -25.60 -27.13
N GLU A 273 2.81 -26.11 -27.17
CA GLU A 273 1.63 -25.31 -27.47
C GLU A 273 1.40 -24.29 -26.36
N ARG A 274 1.03 -23.06 -26.76
CA ARG A 274 0.76 -21.96 -25.85
C ARG A 274 -0.72 -21.63 -25.84
N LYS A 275 -1.34 -21.60 -24.66
CA LYS A 275 -2.74 -21.19 -24.47
C LYS A 275 -2.81 -19.99 -23.55
N MET A 276 -3.55 -18.98 -23.96
CA MET A 276 -3.73 -17.76 -23.19
C MET A 276 -5.16 -17.64 -22.70
N HIS A 277 -5.33 -17.33 -21.43
CA HIS A 277 -6.63 -17.04 -20.82
C HIS A 277 -6.58 -15.67 -20.14
N LYS A 278 -7.67 -14.91 -20.28
CA LYS A 278 -7.86 -13.62 -19.63
C LYS A 278 -9.11 -13.68 -18.79
N ILE A 279 -9.02 -13.16 -17.58
CA ILE A 279 -10.09 -13.21 -16.59
C ILE A 279 -10.40 -11.78 -16.16
N ASN A 280 -11.68 -11.42 -16.18
CA ASN A 280 -12.15 -10.21 -15.54
C ASN A 280 -12.24 -10.48 -14.04
N THR A 281 -11.49 -9.74 -13.23
CA THR A 281 -11.49 -9.95 -11.76
C THR A 281 -12.46 -9.02 -11.06
N GLY A 282 -13.33 -8.34 -11.80
CA GLY A 282 -14.39 -7.47 -11.29
C GLY A 282 -13.96 -6.01 -11.11
N LEU A 283 -14.92 -5.21 -10.64
CA LEU A 283 -14.75 -3.76 -10.47
C LEU A 283 -13.92 -3.38 -9.23
N LEU A 284 -13.93 -4.24 -8.20
CA LEU A 284 -13.31 -3.99 -6.89
C LEU A 284 -12.27 -5.06 -6.54
N ALA A 285 -11.32 -5.31 -7.45
CA ALA A 285 -10.18 -6.18 -7.18
C ALA A 285 -8.95 -5.39 -6.71
N SER A 286 -8.17 -5.99 -5.82
CA SER A 286 -6.78 -5.57 -5.58
C SER A 286 -5.83 -6.35 -6.49
N ASN A 287 -4.61 -5.86 -6.73
CA ASN A 287 -3.60 -6.62 -7.49
C ASN A 287 -3.41 -8.03 -6.91
N PHE A 288 -3.36 -8.11 -5.58
CA PHE A 288 -3.27 -9.38 -4.87
C PHE A 288 -4.47 -10.28 -5.18
N THR A 289 -5.70 -9.76 -5.12
CA THR A 289 -6.91 -10.51 -5.48
C THR A 289 -6.84 -11.01 -6.92
N SER A 290 -6.43 -10.16 -7.86
CA SER A 290 -6.30 -10.51 -9.26
C SER A 290 -5.23 -11.60 -9.47
N GLU A 291 -4.07 -11.51 -8.81
CA GLU A 291 -3.03 -12.54 -8.85
C GLU A 291 -3.53 -13.88 -8.28
N LEU A 292 -4.23 -13.86 -7.15
CA LEU A 292 -4.77 -15.07 -6.54
C LEU A 292 -5.83 -15.74 -7.43
N LEU A 293 -6.68 -14.95 -8.08
CA LEU A 293 -7.66 -15.46 -9.05
C LEU A 293 -6.95 -16.06 -10.27
N ALA A 294 -5.88 -15.43 -10.77
CA ALA A 294 -5.08 -15.98 -11.87
C ALA A 294 -4.52 -17.37 -11.52
N ILE A 295 -3.98 -17.54 -10.31
CA ILE A 295 -3.48 -18.82 -9.82
C ILE A 295 -4.60 -19.85 -9.67
N LYS A 296 -5.73 -19.45 -9.07
CA LYS A 296 -6.90 -20.32 -8.86
C LYS A 296 -7.43 -20.87 -10.19
N GLU A 297 -7.68 -19.98 -11.15
CA GLU A 297 -8.21 -20.36 -12.46
C GLU A 297 -7.20 -21.19 -13.25
N ALA A 298 -5.89 -20.93 -13.13
CA ALA A 298 -4.88 -21.79 -13.74
C ALA A 298 -4.94 -23.23 -13.20
N LEU A 299 -5.16 -23.41 -11.90
CA LEU A 299 -5.31 -24.74 -11.32
C LEU A 299 -6.61 -25.42 -11.78
N ILE A 300 -7.71 -24.67 -11.85
CA ILE A 300 -9.01 -25.19 -12.31
C ILE A 300 -8.89 -25.66 -13.76
N LEU A 301 -8.43 -24.79 -14.66
CA LEU A 301 -8.28 -25.07 -16.11
C LEU A 301 -7.34 -26.26 -16.38
N TYR A 302 -6.36 -26.51 -15.52
CA TYR A 302 -5.51 -27.68 -15.62
C TYR A 302 -6.18 -28.96 -15.12
N SER A 303 -7.02 -28.86 -14.08
CA SER A 303 -7.69 -30.00 -13.44
C SER A 303 -8.93 -30.49 -14.19
N THR A 304 -9.59 -29.63 -14.98
CA THR A 304 -10.70 -30.02 -15.84
C THR A 304 -10.17 -30.63 -17.14
N PRO A 305 -10.57 -31.85 -17.53
CA PRO A 305 -10.21 -32.42 -18.81
C PRO A 305 -10.70 -31.49 -19.93
N LEU A 306 -9.76 -30.96 -20.72
CA LEU A 306 -10.04 -30.05 -21.81
C LEU A 306 -10.90 -30.73 -22.89
N GLU A 307 -12.20 -30.46 -22.91
CA GLU A 307 -12.94 -30.35 -24.17
C GLU A 307 -12.43 -29.08 -24.87
N LEU A 308 -11.37 -29.22 -25.64
CA LEU A 308 -10.88 -28.19 -26.57
C LEU A 308 -11.80 -28.11 -27.79
N SER A 309 -13.00 -27.59 -27.61
CA SER A 309 -13.79 -27.06 -28.71
C SER A 309 -14.66 -25.92 -28.23
N GLY A 310 -14.37 -24.72 -28.71
CA GLY A 310 -15.24 -23.57 -28.59
C GLY A 310 -14.74 -22.54 -27.60
N THR A 311 -14.54 -21.33 -28.13
CA THR A 311 -14.69 -20.08 -27.39
C THR A 311 -15.88 -20.17 -26.44
N THR A 312 -15.61 -20.36 -25.14
CA THR A 312 -16.63 -20.19 -24.11
C THR A 312 -16.60 -18.75 -23.65
N GLU A 313 -17.73 -18.09 -23.89
CA GLU A 313 -18.09 -16.78 -23.37
C GLU A 313 -17.93 -16.75 -21.85
N GLY A 314 -17.67 -15.54 -21.34
CA GLY A 314 -17.30 -15.31 -19.96
C GLY A 314 -18.28 -15.94 -18.97
N TYR A 315 -17.75 -16.81 -18.12
CA TYR A 315 -18.39 -17.11 -16.85
C TYR A 315 -18.34 -15.83 -16.00
N GLU A 316 -19.47 -15.13 -15.94
CA GLU A 316 -19.73 -14.10 -14.95
C GLU A 316 -19.75 -14.77 -13.57
N HIS A 317 -18.59 -14.75 -12.90
CA HIS A 317 -18.60 -14.81 -11.45
C HIS A 317 -19.21 -13.51 -10.94
N ASN A 318 -20.49 -13.57 -10.58
CA ASN A 318 -21.13 -12.57 -9.73
C ASN A 318 -20.40 -12.56 -8.38
N LEU A 319 -19.47 -11.63 -8.23
CA LEU A 319 -18.85 -11.21 -6.96
C LEU A 319 -18.85 -9.68 -6.88
#